data_AF-A0A817QSF0-F1
#
_entry.id   AF-A0A817QSF0-F1
#
_cell.length_a   1.000
_cell.length_b   1.000
_cell.length_c   1.000
_cell.angle_alpha   90.00
_cell.angle_beta   90.00
_cell.angle_gamma   90.00
#
_symmetry.space_group_name_H-M   'P 1'
#
loop_
_entity.id
_entity.type
_entity.pdbx_description
1 polymer ?
#
loop_
_entity_poly.entity_id
_entity_poly.type
_entity_poly.pdbx_seq_one_letter_code
_entity_poly.pdbx_strand_id
1 'polypeptide(L)'
;NNELIGACGLRRSVKNERRTEIGYWLGEPYWHGGLMPKVVKKVIEIIKNEWKNLVRIEAKIFPWNKASMRVVEKCGFIFEGVLRKHAHKNGQDIDQHLYALIIE
;
A
#
# COMPACT_ATOMS: atom_id res chain seq x y z
N ASN A 1 22.20 3.55 -11.63
CA ASN A 1 23.08 4.51 -10.91
C ASN A 1 23.06 4.34 -9.39
N ASN A 2 22.64 3.20 -8.82
CA ASN A 2 22.56 2.96 -7.36
C ASN A 2 21.87 4.08 -6.54
N GLU A 3 20.95 4.81 -7.15
CA GLU A 3 20.21 5.89 -6.52
C GLU A 3 18.96 5.35 -5.82
N LEU A 4 18.68 5.83 -4.61
CA LEU A 4 17.43 5.55 -3.92
C LEU A 4 16.31 6.39 -4.53
N ILE A 5 15.46 5.77 -5.34
CA ILE A 5 14.39 6.46 -6.07
C ILE A 5 13.00 6.29 -5.44
N GLY A 6 12.88 5.50 -4.37
CA GLY A 6 11.60 5.20 -3.72
C GLY A 6 11.74 4.11 -2.67
N ALA A 7 10.62 3.80 -2.01
CA ALA A 7 10.55 2.70 -1.06
C ALA A 7 9.17 2.04 -1.12
N CYS A 8 9.13 0.76 -0.79
CA CYS A 8 7.91 0.00 -0.57
C CYS A 8 8.13 -0.90 0.64
N GLY A 9 7.19 -0.89 1.57
CA GLY A 9 7.32 -1.63 2.82
C GLY A 9 5.98 -1.94 3.44
N LEU A 10 6.03 -2.79 4.46
CA LEU A 10 4.87 -3.20 5.23
C LEU A 10 4.97 -2.65 6.65
N ARG A 11 3.84 -2.25 7.22
CA ARG A 11 3.74 -1.93 8.63
C ARG A 11 3.90 -3.23 9.42
N ARG A 12 4.70 -3.16 10.49
CA ARG A 12 4.90 -4.28 11.40
C ARG A 12 3.55 -4.75 11.94
N SER A 13 3.19 -5.99 11.60
CA SER A 13 2.00 -6.65 12.12
C SER A 13 2.18 -6.94 13.61
N VAL A 14 1.14 -6.76 14.42
CA VAL A 14 1.16 -7.16 15.82
C VAL A 14 1.19 -8.69 15.90
N LYS A 15 1.80 -9.26 16.93
CA LYS A 15 1.84 -10.73 17.12
C LYS A 15 0.41 -11.30 16.99
N ASN A 16 0.24 -12.27 16.10
CA ASN A 16 -1.03 -12.94 15.73
C ASN A 16 -1.99 -12.18 14.81
N GLU A 17 -1.67 -10.98 14.32
CA GLU A 17 -2.47 -10.35 13.27
C GLU A 17 -2.25 -11.05 11.90
N ARG A 18 -3.34 -11.53 11.31
CA ARG A 18 -3.36 -12.13 9.96
C ARG A 18 -3.49 -11.08 8.85
N ARG A 19 -3.20 -9.81 9.18
CA ARG A 19 -3.24 -8.68 8.26
C ARG A 19 -2.01 -7.80 8.41
N THR A 20 -1.72 -7.01 7.38
CA THR A 20 -0.67 -5.98 7.40
C THR A 20 -1.09 -4.79 6.53
N GLU A 21 -0.35 -3.70 6.61
CA GLU A 21 -0.57 -2.50 5.81
C GLU A 21 0.63 -2.26 4.91
N ILE A 22 0.41 -2.05 3.61
CA ILE A 22 1.44 -1.67 2.65
C ILE A 22 1.52 -0.16 2.48
N GLY A 23 2.74 0.36 2.41
CA GLY A 23 3.03 1.76 2.12
C GLY A 23 4.19 1.89 1.14
N TYR A 24 4.13 2.89 0.27
CA TYR A 24 5.18 3.15 -0.70
C TYR A 24 5.21 4.62 -1.14
N TRP A 25 6.36 5.00 -1.68
CA TRP A 25 6.55 6.27 -2.37
C TRP A 25 7.60 6.10 -3.47
N LEU A 26 7.52 6.97 -4.47
CA LEU A 26 8.44 7.03 -5.60
C LEU A 26 8.81 8.48 -5.83
N GLY A 27 10.05 8.77 -6.21
CA GLY A 27 10.48 10.10 -6.62
C GLY A 27 9.70 10.55 -7.87
N GLU A 28 9.32 11.83 -7.89
CA GLU A 28 8.51 12.43 -8.96
C GLU A 28 9.04 12.18 -10.38
N PRO A 29 10.36 12.26 -10.66
CA PRO A 29 10.91 11.96 -11.98
C PRO A 29 10.62 10.55 -12.50
N TYR A 30 10.28 9.62 -11.59
CA TYR A 30 10.03 8.21 -11.90
C TYR A 30 8.54 7.86 -11.91
N TRP A 31 7.65 8.84 -11.70
CA TRP A 31 6.21 8.63 -11.79
C TRP A 31 5.76 8.26 -13.21
N HIS A 32 4.55 7.72 -13.33
CA HIS A 32 3.90 7.37 -14.60
C HIS A 32 4.58 6.29 -15.47
N GLY A 33 5.79 5.84 -15.14
CA GLY A 33 6.50 4.76 -15.85
C GLY A 33 6.09 3.32 -15.47
N GLY A 34 5.05 3.16 -14.64
CA GLY A 34 4.57 1.83 -14.24
C GLY A 34 5.53 1.04 -13.32
N LEU A 35 6.51 1.70 -12.72
CA LEU A 35 7.50 1.07 -11.83
C LEU A 35 6.87 0.60 -10.52
N MET A 36 6.11 1.46 -9.83
CA MET A 36 5.59 1.13 -8.50
C MET A 36 4.67 -0.10 -8.48
N PRO A 37 3.75 -0.32 -9.45
CA PRO A 37 3.00 -1.58 -9.51
C PRO A 37 3.88 -2.84 -9.59
N LYS A 38 5.03 -2.77 -10.29
CA LYS A 38 5.98 -3.91 -10.35
C LYS A 38 6.60 -4.16 -8.99
N VAL A 39 7.00 -3.09 -8.29
CA VAL A 39 7.57 -3.16 -6.93
C VAL A 39 6.55 -3.72 -5.94
N VAL A 40 5.32 -3.19 -5.92
CA VAL A 40 4.24 -3.64 -5.05
C VAL A 40 3.93 -5.12 -5.27
N LYS A 41 3.80 -5.56 -6.53
CA LYS A 41 3.62 -6.99 -6.86
C LYS A 41 4.75 -7.85 -6.32
N LYS A 42 6.01 -7.41 -6.44
CA LYS A 42 7.16 -8.18 -5.95
C LYS A 42 7.16 -8.29 -4.42
N VAL A 43 6.83 -7.21 -3.71
CA VAL A 43 6.69 -7.23 -2.25
C VAL A 43 5.59 -8.20 -1.83
N ILE A 44 4.44 -8.20 -2.51
CA ILE A 44 3.33 -9.13 -2.24
C ILE A 44 3.76 -10.58 -2.44
N GLU A 45 4.49 -10.88 -3.52
CA GLU A 45 5.02 -12.23 -3.77
C GLU A 45 5.96 -12.71 -2.65
N ILE A 46 6.88 -11.84 -2.21
CA ILE A 46 7.82 -12.15 -1.13
C ILE A 46 7.06 -12.47 0.16
N ILE A 47 6.13 -11.62 0.56
CA ILE A 47 5.44 -11.78 1.85
C ILE A 47 4.46 -12.95 1.84
N LYS A 48 3.87 -13.28 0.69
CA LYS A 48 3.06 -14.50 0.55
C LYS A 48 3.90 -15.75 0.86
N ASN A 49 5.16 -15.72 0.43
CA ASN A 49 6.08 -16.82 0.67
C ASN A 49 6.59 -16.86 2.11
N GLU A 50 6.90 -15.71 2.70
CA GLU A 50 7.50 -15.62 4.03
C GLU A 50 6.48 -15.69 5.18
N TRP A 51 5.30 -15.07 5.03
CA TRP A 51 4.33 -14.89 6.11
C TRP A 51 3.12 -15.81 5.93
N LYS A 52 3.28 -17.09 6.24
CA LYS A 52 2.28 -18.15 5.99
C LYS A 52 0.90 -17.94 6.63
N ASN A 53 0.81 -17.12 7.67
CA ASN A 53 -0.46 -16.85 8.36
C ASN A 53 -1.16 -15.56 7.90
N LEU A 54 -0.54 -14.80 6.99
CA LEU A 54 -1.09 -13.56 6.46
C LEU A 54 -2.21 -13.86 5.45
N VAL A 55 -3.37 -13.24 5.65
CA VAL A 55 -4.57 -13.40 4.80
C VAL A 55 -4.93 -12.10 4.08
N ARG A 56 -4.41 -10.96 4.56
CA ARG A 56 -4.89 -9.66 4.12
C ARG A 56 -3.79 -8.61 4.10
N ILE A 57 -3.71 -7.85 3.01
CA ILE A 57 -2.91 -6.63 2.93
C ILE A 57 -3.84 -5.45 2.73
N GLU A 58 -3.69 -4.43 3.55
CA GLU A 58 -4.43 -3.17 3.45
C GLU A 58 -3.55 -2.07 2.87
N ALA A 59 -4.15 -1.17 2.10
CA ALA A 59 -3.53 0.09 1.70
C ALA A 59 -4.48 1.23 2.05
N LYS A 60 -3.98 2.20 2.83
CA LYS A 60 -4.74 3.37 3.26
C LYS A 60 -4.24 4.58 2.51
N ILE A 61 -5.07 5.10 1.60
CA ILE A 61 -4.64 6.08 0.60
C ILE A 61 -5.41 7.36 0.80
N PHE A 62 -4.71 8.50 0.84
CA PHE A 62 -5.38 9.80 0.91
C PHE A 62 -6.26 10.05 -0.33
N PRO A 63 -7.44 10.68 -0.18
CA PRO A 63 -8.42 10.84 -1.26
C PRO A 63 -7.88 11.49 -2.54
N TRP A 64 -6.92 12.41 -2.40
CA TRP A 64 -6.28 13.11 -3.52
C TRP A 64 -5.19 12.28 -4.24
N ASN A 65 -4.69 11.20 -3.64
CA ASN A 65 -3.61 10.41 -4.21
C ASN A 65 -4.14 9.35 -5.21
N LYS A 66 -4.70 9.83 -6.32
CA LYS A 66 -5.25 8.97 -7.39
C LYS A 66 -4.18 8.09 -8.04
N ALA A 67 -2.92 8.54 -8.08
CA ALA A 67 -1.82 7.74 -8.59
C ALA A 67 -1.62 6.47 -7.76
N SER A 68 -1.64 6.58 -6.43
CA SER A 68 -1.51 5.44 -5.53
C SER A 68 -2.71 4.49 -5.60
N MET A 69 -3.93 5.02 -5.74
CA MET A 69 -5.14 4.20 -5.96
C MET A 69 -4.98 3.31 -7.19
N ARG A 70 -4.57 3.90 -8.33
CA ARG A 70 -4.29 3.14 -9.56
C ARG A 70 -3.18 2.10 -9.40
N VAL A 71 -2.20 2.34 -8.53
CA VAL A 71 -1.12 1.37 -8.27
C VAL A 71 -1.69 0.14 -7.58
N VAL A 72 -2.44 0.30 -6.48
CA VAL A 72 -3.01 -0.85 -5.75
C VAL A 72 -4.07 -1.59 -6.57
N GLU A 73 -4.89 -0.88 -7.34
CA GLU A 73 -5.88 -1.47 -8.24
C GLU A 73 -5.21 -2.37 -9.30
N LYS A 74 -4.09 -1.92 -9.90
CA LYS A 74 -3.28 -2.74 -10.83
C LYS A 74 -2.61 -3.95 -10.16
N CYS A 75 -2.55 -3.96 -8.83
CA CYS A 75 -2.02 -5.05 -8.01
C CYS A 75 -3.12 -5.97 -7.47
N GLY A 76 -4.38 -5.76 -7.86
CA GLY A 76 -5.52 -6.60 -7.48
C GLY A 76 -6.18 -6.22 -6.16
N PHE A 77 -5.84 -5.07 -5.57
CA PHE A 77 -6.55 -4.58 -4.40
C PHE A 77 -7.94 -4.09 -4.79
N ILE A 78 -8.90 -4.33 -3.91
CA ILE A 78 -10.29 -3.89 -4.05
C ILE A 78 -10.55 -2.75 -3.08
N PHE A 79 -11.29 -1.73 -3.52
CA PHE A 79 -11.77 -0.67 -2.65
C PHE A 79 -12.86 -1.20 -1.72
N GLU A 80 -12.70 -0.98 -0.41
CA GLU A 80 -13.63 -1.48 0.61
C GLU A 80 -14.33 -0.37 1.40
N GLY A 81 -13.87 0.88 1.29
CA GLY A 81 -14.59 2.00 1.88
C GLY A 81 -13.73 3.22 2.22
N VAL A 82 -14.38 4.18 2.87
CA VAL A 82 -13.76 5.42 3.35
C VAL A 82 -13.66 5.37 4.88
N LEU A 83 -12.44 5.43 5.38
CA LEU A 83 -12.14 5.63 6.79
C LEU A 83 -12.22 7.12 7.10
N ARG A 84 -13.35 7.55 7.68
CA ARG A 84 -13.59 8.97 7.99
C ARG A 84 -12.67 9.45 9.11
N LYS A 85 -12.02 10.61 8.94
CA LYS A 85 -11.12 11.25 9.92
C LYS A 85 -10.06 10.30 10.50
N HIS A 86 -9.54 9.39 9.67
CA HIS A 86 -8.66 8.30 10.13
C HIS A 86 -7.19 8.71 10.26
N ALA A 87 -6.75 9.72 9.50
CA ALA A 87 -5.36 10.19 9.56
C ALA A 87 -5.32 11.65 10.02
N HIS A 88 -4.36 11.97 10.89
CA HIS A 88 -4.07 13.36 11.26
C HIS A 88 -2.82 13.84 10.52
N LYS A 89 -2.94 14.90 9.72
CA LYS A 89 -1.83 15.49 8.97
C LYS A 89 -1.99 16.99 8.89
N ASN A 90 -0.92 17.73 9.17
CA ASN A 90 -0.88 19.19 9.10
C ASN A 90 -2.01 19.88 9.89
N GLY A 91 -2.32 19.36 11.09
CA GLY A 91 -3.37 19.92 11.95
C GLY A 91 -4.81 19.59 11.52
N GLN A 92 -4.99 18.73 10.52
CA GLN A 92 -6.31 18.34 10.00
C GLN A 92 -6.52 16.83 10.13
N ASP A 93 -7.75 16.46 10.49
CA ASP A 93 -8.21 15.07 10.40
C ASP A 93 -8.72 14.82 8.99
N ILE A 94 -8.20 13.77 8.37
CA ILE A 94 -8.34 13.51 6.95
C ILE A 94 -8.86 12.08 6.76
N ASP A 95 -9.81 11.95 5.84
CA ASP A 95 -10.32 10.67 5.41
C ASP A 95 -9.23 9.86 4.69
N GLN A 96 -9.34 8.52 4.72
CA GLN A 96 -8.51 7.64 3.91
C GLN A 96 -9.39 6.64 3.17
N HIS A 97 -9.02 6.33 1.93
CA HIS A 97 -9.62 5.24 1.17
C HIS A 97 -8.92 3.94 1.57
N LEU A 98 -9.71 2.96 2.01
CA LEU A 98 -9.23 1.63 2.33
C LEU A 98 -9.34 0.75 1.07
N TYR A 99 -8.19 0.21 0.68
CA TYR A 99 -8.07 -0.84 -0.30
C TYR A 99 -7.52 -2.08 0.38
N ALA A 100 -7.94 -3.26 -0.08
CA ALA A 100 -7.40 -4.51 0.43
C ALA A 100 -7.20 -5.57 -0.64
N LEU A 101 -6.18 -6.39 -0.43
CA LEU A 101 -5.93 -7.62 -1.17
C LEU A 101 -6.06 -8.81 -0.21
N ILE A 102 -6.90 -9.77 -0.57
CA ILE A 102 -7.00 -11.05 0.12
C ILE A 102 -5.97 -12.01 -0.47
N ILE A 103 -5.26 -12.69 0.42
CA ILE A 103 -4.27 -13.71 0.12
C ILE A 103 -4.86 -15.03 0.58
N GLU A 104 -5.25 -15.85 -0.38
CA GLU A 104 -5.55 -17.27 -0.18
C GLU A 104 -4.28 -18.12 -0.29
#